data_AF-A0A9N9U3N9-F1
#
_entry.id   AF-A0A9N9U3N9-F1
#
_cell.length_a   1.000
_cell.length_b   1.000
_cell.length_c   1.000
_cell.angle_alpha   90.00
_cell.angle_beta   90.00
_cell.angle_gamma   90.00
#
_symmetry.space_group_name_H-M   'P 1'
#
loop_
_entity.id
_entity.type
_entity.pdbx_description
1 polymer ?
#
loop_
_entity_poly.entity_id
_entity_poly.type
_entity_poly.pdbx_seq_one_letter_code
_entity_poly.pdbx_strand_id
1 'polypeptide(L)'
;MVLEFPNSRNDWKLDAVGLLAVIGETTTETCVEPMTASYLCLLPRLIPAPQALIRPNRRIALASVSASIVGVYSGTTMSQLSYISNQIHPIAMLPTFGVRVLQIKHRQDPDALRRQTTNLEKMLNYIEPPLPMMKAKLISPHNILSVATTLLTLGLLLWAIIIEDGPATTAIVLLASATTIFCAASLWSPSAGPRSRFSFVPPGDVVIRTKEGSFLIVKCNEEVSRELYFGTDELRQAITTGFGLCVGIGTVVFMVAVILMGNSSWTMQAALAVTYLLLNAVYWFVALLPSTTHWEFPRYEWEDITPEDARDAEKVTDQENQREGYPSFTRSLWFAIRETKRTGWVSRSGAAPETDSWKVWLEEAERNAVNGNRSWNAVERKNQILNSARGDVE
;
A
#
# COMPACT_ATOMS: atom_id res chain seq x y z
N MET A 1 16.67 -26.21 37.29
CA MET A 1 16.93 -27.06 36.12
C MET A 1 18.25 -26.61 35.53
N VAL A 2 19.22 -27.51 35.41
CA VAL A 2 20.57 -27.18 34.87
C VAL A 2 20.50 -27.46 33.38
N LEU A 3 20.87 -26.48 32.54
CA LEU A 3 20.86 -26.66 31.08
C LEU A 3 22.11 -27.44 30.65
N GLU A 4 21.94 -28.51 29.89
CA GLU A 4 23.04 -29.32 29.40
C GLU A 4 23.55 -28.78 28.06
N PHE A 5 24.89 -28.73 27.93
CA PHE A 5 25.58 -28.36 26.70
C PHE A 5 26.28 -29.60 26.12
N PRO A 6 26.24 -29.79 24.79
CA PRO A 6 26.75 -31.01 24.17
C PRO A 6 28.28 -31.12 24.30
N ASN A 7 28.75 -32.25 24.83
CA ASN A 7 30.17 -32.52 25.09
C ASN A 7 30.86 -33.38 24.01
N SER A 8 30.11 -34.00 23.07
CA SER A 8 30.66 -34.83 21.99
C SER A 8 29.90 -34.67 20.66
N ARG A 9 30.58 -34.86 19.51
CA ARG A 9 30.12 -34.41 18.18
C ARG A 9 29.83 -35.55 17.19
N ASN A 10 29.17 -36.63 17.61
CA ASN A 10 29.12 -37.89 16.85
C ASN A 10 27.82 -38.19 16.06
N ASP A 11 26.81 -37.32 16.06
CA ASP A 11 25.55 -37.54 15.34
C ASP A 11 25.38 -36.65 14.10
N TRP A 12 24.56 -37.11 13.14
CA TRP A 12 24.18 -36.37 11.93
C TRP A 12 23.50 -35.06 12.32
N LYS A 13 24.20 -33.93 12.16
CA LYS A 13 23.62 -32.59 12.35
C LYS A 13 22.85 -32.19 11.10
N LEU A 14 21.63 -31.69 11.30
CA LEU A 14 20.82 -31.14 10.23
C LEU A 14 21.28 -29.68 10.00
N ASP A 15 22.48 -29.53 9.43
CA ASP A 15 23.18 -28.23 9.27
C ASP A 15 22.37 -27.21 8.43
N ALA A 16 21.33 -27.68 7.73
CA ALA A 16 20.39 -26.88 6.95
C ALA A 16 19.40 -26.06 7.80
N VAL A 17 19.25 -26.30 9.11
CA VAL A 17 18.28 -25.58 9.96
C VAL A 17 18.62 -24.09 10.03
N GLY A 18 19.91 -23.75 10.11
CA GLY A 18 20.37 -22.36 10.09
C GLY A 18 20.03 -21.65 8.78
N LEU A 19 20.08 -22.36 7.65
CA LEU A 19 19.73 -21.81 6.34
C LEU A 19 18.22 -21.56 6.21
N LEU A 20 17.38 -22.45 6.76
CA LEU A 20 15.92 -22.28 6.75
C LEU A 20 15.46 -21.01 7.48
N ALA A 21 16.19 -20.57 8.51
CA ALA A 21 15.91 -19.31 9.18
C ALA A 21 16.22 -18.07 8.32
N VAL A 22 17.04 -18.22 7.27
CA VAL A 22 17.44 -17.13 6.36
C VAL A 22 16.65 -17.18 5.05
N ILE A 23 16.09 -18.34 4.68
CA ILE A 23 15.24 -18.52 3.50
C ILE A 23 13.86 -17.88 3.73
N GLY A 24 13.31 -17.24 2.68
CA GLY A 24 12.02 -16.54 2.75
C GLY A 24 12.14 -15.02 2.84
N GLU A 25 13.30 -14.45 2.53
CA GLU A 25 13.50 -12.99 2.58
C GLU A 25 12.48 -12.24 1.71
N THR A 26 12.24 -12.72 0.48
CA THR A 26 11.31 -12.09 -0.46
C THR A 26 9.84 -12.17 -0.02
N THR A 27 9.44 -13.23 0.68
CA THR A 27 8.07 -13.39 1.21
C THR A 27 7.85 -12.55 2.46
N THR A 28 8.87 -12.44 3.31
CA THR A 28 8.84 -11.55 4.46
C THR A 28 8.85 -10.08 4.02
N GLU A 29 9.62 -9.73 2.98
CA GLU A 29 9.74 -8.36 2.46
C GLU A 29 8.39 -7.76 2.04
N THR A 30 7.54 -8.52 1.35
CA THR A 30 6.20 -8.07 0.91
C THR A 30 5.23 -7.86 2.07
N CYS A 31 5.51 -8.47 3.22
CA CYS A 31 4.69 -8.40 4.43
C CYS A 31 5.17 -7.30 5.39
N VAL A 32 6.29 -6.63 5.10
CA VAL A 32 6.92 -5.71 6.05
C VAL A 32 6.04 -4.51 6.35
N GLU A 33 5.47 -3.85 5.34
CA GLU A 33 4.64 -2.65 5.52
C GLU A 33 3.45 -2.90 6.47
N PRO A 34 2.58 -3.91 6.24
CA PRO A 34 1.48 -4.18 7.16
C PRO A 34 1.96 -4.73 8.51
N MET A 35 3.06 -5.49 8.55
CA MET A 35 3.57 -6.07 9.80
C MET A 35 4.10 -5.00 10.77
N THR A 36 4.81 -3.98 10.27
CA THR A 36 5.46 -2.96 11.09
C THR A 36 4.58 -1.73 11.37
N ALA A 37 3.31 -1.77 10.98
CA ALA A 37 2.33 -0.73 11.29
C ALA A 37 1.54 -0.99 12.58
N SER A 38 1.70 -2.18 13.16
CA SER A 38 1.01 -2.62 14.37
C SER A 38 2.01 -2.84 15.50
N TYR A 39 1.64 -2.43 16.72
CA TYR A 39 2.45 -2.70 17.91
C TYR A 39 2.63 -4.20 18.20
N LEU A 40 1.79 -5.07 17.63
CA LEU A 40 1.95 -6.53 17.71
C LEU A 40 3.22 -7.05 16.99
N CYS A 41 3.89 -6.22 16.18
CA CYS A 41 5.24 -6.54 15.68
C CYS A 41 6.24 -6.70 16.84
N LEU A 42 6.06 -5.97 17.95
CA LEU A 42 7.00 -5.97 19.08
C LEU A 42 6.95 -7.26 19.92
N LEU A 43 6.06 -8.20 19.61
CA LEU A 43 6.01 -9.47 20.32
C LEU A 43 7.25 -10.32 19.97
N PRO A 44 7.92 -10.93 20.97
CA PRO A 44 9.04 -11.83 20.73
C PRO A 44 8.54 -13.08 20.00
N ARG A 45 9.08 -13.34 18.80
CA ARG A 45 8.66 -14.48 17.96
C ARG A 45 9.74 -14.88 16.96
N LEU A 46 9.70 -16.11 16.47
CA LEU A 46 10.45 -16.51 15.29
C LEU A 46 9.77 -15.99 14.02
N ILE A 47 10.56 -15.40 13.12
CA ILE A 47 10.14 -14.94 11.79
C ILE A 47 11.13 -15.55 10.78
N PRO A 48 10.66 -16.05 9.62
CA PRO A 48 11.56 -16.45 8.54
C PRO A 48 12.28 -15.22 7.98
N ALA A 49 13.59 -15.31 7.81
CA ALA A 49 14.41 -14.27 7.20
C ALA A 49 14.19 -12.87 7.82
N PRO A 50 14.37 -12.68 9.15
CA PRO A 50 14.09 -11.40 9.80
C PRO A 50 15.01 -10.27 9.29
N GLN A 51 16.12 -10.61 8.63
CA GLN A 51 16.95 -9.64 7.92
C GLN A 51 16.21 -8.87 6.82
N ALA A 52 15.08 -9.37 6.29
CA ALA A 52 14.25 -8.60 5.33
C ALA A 52 13.68 -7.31 5.95
N LEU A 53 13.61 -7.23 7.29
CA LEU A 53 13.22 -6.02 8.01
C LEU A 53 14.35 -4.99 8.08
N ILE A 54 15.60 -5.43 7.89
CA ILE A 54 16.78 -4.60 7.97
C ILE A 54 16.92 -3.83 6.67
N ARG A 55 16.74 -2.51 6.75
CA ARG A 55 17.12 -1.61 5.66
C ARG A 55 18.38 -0.83 6.06
N PRO A 56 19.38 -0.71 5.17
CA PRO A 56 20.60 0.05 5.46
C PRO A 56 20.30 1.50 5.83
N ASN A 57 19.25 2.05 5.22
CA ASN A 57 18.78 3.41 5.45
C ASN A 57 17.37 3.42 6.02
N ARG A 58 17.11 4.44 6.83
CA ARG A 58 15.80 4.71 7.39
C ARG A 58 14.78 4.92 6.27
N ARG A 59 13.62 4.27 6.35
CA ARG A 59 12.49 4.57 5.46
C ARG A 59 11.96 5.98 5.71
N ILE A 60 11.95 6.78 4.64
CA ILE A 60 11.42 8.16 4.65
C ILE A 60 9.98 8.18 4.14
N ALA A 61 9.63 7.28 3.21
CA ALA A 61 8.31 7.11 2.62
C ALA A 61 7.97 5.62 2.43
N LEU A 62 6.69 5.33 2.18
CA LEU A 62 6.20 3.99 1.83
C LEU A 62 6.45 3.68 0.34
N ALA A 63 6.22 2.43 -0.06
CA ALA A 63 6.35 2.02 -1.46
C ALA A 63 5.31 2.74 -2.34
N SER A 64 5.79 3.53 -3.31
CA SER A 64 4.93 4.23 -4.28
C SER A 64 4.79 3.44 -5.58
N VAL A 65 3.67 3.64 -6.28
CA VAL A 65 3.38 2.99 -7.57
C VAL A 65 3.47 4.02 -8.69
N SER A 66 4.12 3.68 -9.81
CA SER A 66 4.23 4.61 -10.95
C SER A 66 2.87 4.79 -11.65
N ALA A 67 2.32 6.01 -11.56
CA ALA A 67 1.08 6.41 -12.23
C ALA A 67 1.09 7.93 -12.42
N SER A 68 0.47 8.42 -13.50
CA SER A 68 0.37 9.86 -13.76
C SER A 68 -0.88 10.40 -13.07
N ILE A 69 -0.69 11.28 -12.09
CA ILE A 69 -1.73 11.86 -11.26
C ILE A 69 -1.79 13.34 -11.56
N VAL A 70 -2.96 13.84 -11.92
CA VAL A 70 -3.14 15.25 -12.25
C VAL A 70 -4.38 15.80 -11.57
N GLY A 71 -4.24 16.94 -10.89
CA GLY A 71 -5.37 17.68 -10.35
C GLY A 71 -6.13 18.35 -11.48
N VAL A 72 -7.44 18.14 -11.57
CA VAL A 72 -8.28 18.68 -12.67
C VAL A 72 -8.30 20.20 -12.65
N TYR A 73 -8.40 20.79 -11.45
CA TYR A 73 -8.51 22.24 -11.26
C TYR A 73 -7.17 22.90 -10.90
N SER A 74 -6.39 22.29 -10.01
CA SER A 74 -5.07 22.80 -9.62
C SER A 74 -4.03 22.62 -10.74
N GLY A 75 -4.19 21.57 -11.54
CA GLY A 75 -3.23 21.15 -12.56
C GLY A 75 -1.86 20.78 -12.00
N THR A 76 -1.77 20.47 -10.71
CA THR A 76 -0.60 19.85 -10.09
C THR A 76 -0.43 18.44 -10.64
N THR A 77 0.81 18.03 -10.91
CA THR A 77 1.12 16.72 -11.47
C THR A 77 2.06 15.94 -10.54
N MET A 78 1.82 14.64 -10.40
CA MET A 78 2.69 13.69 -9.71
C MET A 78 2.83 12.44 -10.57
N SER A 79 4.03 11.86 -10.61
CA SER A 79 4.34 10.66 -11.41
C SER A 79 4.30 9.36 -10.61
N GLN A 80 4.02 9.46 -9.31
CA GLN A 80 3.98 8.34 -8.37
C GLN A 80 2.75 8.48 -7.47
N LEU A 81 2.01 7.38 -7.33
CA LEU A 81 0.91 7.24 -6.38
C LEU A 81 1.44 6.78 -5.03
N SER A 82 1.03 7.49 -3.98
CA SER A 82 1.31 7.15 -2.59
C SER A 82 0.78 5.75 -2.24
N TYR A 83 1.45 5.07 -1.32
CA TYR A 83 1.02 3.75 -0.86
C TYR A 83 -0.42 3.79 -0.32
N ILE A 84 -0.73 4.82 0.48
CA ILE A 84 -2.03 5.02 1.12
C ILE A 84 -3.13 5.09 0.05
N SER A 85 -2.93 5.92 -0.98
CA SER A 85 -3.86 6.02 -2.10
C SER A 85 -4.07 4.69 -2.81
N ASN A 86 -2.98 3.97 -3.10
CA ASN A 86 -3.06 2.68 -3.80
C ASN A 86 -3.75 1.59 -2.96
N GLN A 87 -3.77 1.72 -1.63
CA GLN A 87 -4.54 0.82 -0.76
C GLN A 87 -6.05 1.11 -0.79
N ILE A 88 -6.45 2.37 -0.98
CA ILE A 88 -7.87 2.74 -1.11
C ILE A 88 -8.42 2.27 -2.45
N HIS A 89 -7.67 2.49 -3.53
CA HIS A 89 -8.02 2.07 -4.89
C HIS A 89 -6.82 1.40 -5.56
N PRO A 90 -6.72 0.06 -5.52
CA PRO A 90 -5.62 -0.65 -6.16
C PRO A 90 -5.61 -0.41 -7.67
N ILE A 91 -4.59 0.30 -8.16
CA ILE A 91 -4.44 0.59 -9.59
C ILE A 91 -4.33 -0.71 -10.40
N ALA A 92 -3.67 -1.73 -9.84
CA ALA A 92 -3.48 -3.03 -10.48
C ALA A 92 -4.80 -3.78 -10.76
N MET A 93 -5.91 -3.40 -10.13
CA MET A 93 -7.23 -3.98 -10.37
C MET A 93 -8.01 -3.23 -11.46
N LEU A 94 -7.46 -2.17 -12.06
CA LEU A 94 -8.10 -1.45 -13.18
C LEU A 94 -7.88 -2.26 -14.47
N PRO A 95 -8.94 -2.62 -15.20
CA PRO A 95 -8.77 -3.28 -16.49
C PRO A 95 -8.14 -2.31 -17.49
N THR A 96 -7.45 -2.87 -18.49
CA THR A 96 -6.89 -2.10 -19.61
C THR A 96 -8.00 -1.32 -20.33
N PHE A 97 -7.78 -0.03 -20.58
CA PHE A 97 -8.80 0.90 -21.11
C PHE A 97 -10.08 1.03 -20.26
N GLY A 98 -10.04 0.60 -18.99
CA GLY A 98 -11.14 0.81 -18.05
C GLY A 98 -11.23 2.26 -17.58
N VAL A 99 -12.45 2.70 -17.26
CA VAL A 99 -12.71 3.99 -16.64
C VAL A 99 -13.51 3.79 -15.38
N ARG A 100 -13.00 4.31 -14.25
CA ARG A 100 -13.71 4.29 -12.97
C ARG A 100 -13.81 5.67 -12.37
N VAL A 101 -14.94 5.96 -11.74
CA VAL A 101 -15.21 7.22 -11.04
C VAL A 101 -15.50 6.93 -9.58
N LEU A 102 -14.62 7.39 -8.71
CA LEU A 102 -14.78 7.27 -7.26
C LEU A 102 -15.10 8.62 -6.67
N GLN A 103 -16.01 8.67 -5.70
CA GLN A 103 -16.20 9.84 -4.86
C GLN A 103 -15.55 9.59 -3.51
N ILE A 104 -14.60 10.44 -3.10
CA ILE A 104 -13.94 10.35 -1.79
C ILE A 104 -14.25 11.60 -0.98
N LYS A 105 -14.74 11.39 0.24
CA LYS A 105 -15.06 12.45 1.20
C LYS A 105 -14.42 12.15 2.55
N HIS A 106 -14.17 13.19 3.34
CA HIS A 106 -13.88 13.00 4.76
C HIS A 106 -15.12 12.46 5.45
N ARG A 107 -14.95 11.40 6.25
CA ARG A 107 -15.98 10.95 7.18
C ARG A 107 -16.27 12.10 8.14
N GLN A 108 -17.49 12.62 8.09
CA GLN A 108 -17.94 13.57 9.09
C GLN A 108 -18.14 12.79 10.38
N ASP A 109 -17.42 13.15 11.43
CA ASP A 109 -17.65 12.57 12.75
C ASP A 109 -19.05 13.02 13.22
N PRO A 110 -20.04 12.11 13.34
CA PRO A 110 -21.39 12.48 13.77
C PRO A 110 -21.38 13.10 15.18
N ASP A 111 -20.38 12.78 16.00
CA ASP A 111 -20.19 13.39 17.32
C ASP A 111 -19.67 14.83 17.22
N ALA A 112 -18.87 15.17 16.22
CA ALA A 112 -18.41 16.55 16.01
C ALA A 112 -19.54 17.50 15.57
N LEU A 113 -20.54 16.99 14.84
CA LEU A 113 -21.74 17.73 14.46
C LEU A 113 -22.73 17.87 15.63
N ARG A 114 -22.85 16.86 16.49
CA ARG A 114 -23.76 16.88 17.65
C ARG A 114 -23.22 17.68 18.85
N ARG A 115 -21.89 17.81 18.99
CA ARG A 115 -21.19 18.57 20.06
C ARG A 115 -21.02 20.07 19.76
N GLN A 116 -21.74 20.64 18.79
CA GLN A 116 -21.53 22.02 18.31
C GLN A 116 -22.15 23.14 19.18
N THR A 117 -22.64 22.85 20.38
CA THR A 117 -23.46 23.81 21.14
C THR A 117 -22.72 24.72 22.13
N THR A 118 -21.47 24.44 22.54
CA THR A 118 -20.78 25.33 23.51
C THR A 118 -19.32 25.70 23.16
N ASN A 119 -18.91 26.93 23.52
CA ASN A 119 -17.56 27.47 23.26
C ASN A 119 -16.45 26.70 23.99
N LEU A 120 -16.76 26.00 25.09
CA LEU A 120 -15.82 25.15 25.83
C LEU A 120 -15.50 23.85 25.07
N GLU A 121 -16.50 23.28 24.37
CA GLU A 121 -16.34 22.06 23.58
C GLU A 121 -15.54 22.29 22.30
N LYS A 122 -15.58 23.49 21.72
CA LYS A 122 -14.62 23.91 20.67
C LYS A 122 -13.16 23.86 21.15
N MET A 123 -12.91 24.20 22.42
CA MET A 123 -11.59 24.09 23.03
C MET A 123 -11.21 22.65 23.40
N LEU A 124 -12.18 21.77 23.69
CA LEU A 124 -11.93 20.34 23.96
C LEU A 124 -11.73 19.51 22.68
N ASN A 125 -12.48 19.78 21.62
CA ASN A 125 -12.25 19.19 20.28
C ASN A 125 -10.88 19.60 19.68
N TYR A 126 -10.27 20.67 20.20
CA TYR A 126 -8.89 21.05 19.89
C TYR A 126 -7.87 20.05 20.46
N ILE A 127 -8.22 19.34 21.53
CA ILE A 127 -7.34 18.42 22.27
C ILE A 127 -7.43 16.99 21.73
N GLU A 128 -8.58 16.57 21.16
CA GLU A 128 -8.68 15.24 20.55
C GLU A 128 -7.83 15.14 19.27
N PRO A 129 -6.89 14.18 19.19
CA PRO A 129 -6.06 14.00 18.00
C PRO A 129 -6.93 13.62 16.80
N PRO A 130 -6.64 14.13 15.59
CA PRO A 130 -7.40 13.77 14.40
C PRO A 130 -7.31 12.26 14.16
N LEU A 131 -8.42 11.66 13.68
CA LEU A 131 -8.45 10.25 13.29
C LEU A 131 -7.27 9.95 12.35
N PRO A 132 -6.52 8.86 12.57
CA PRO A 132 -5.39 8.51 11.72
C PRO A 132 -5.87 8.30 10.28
N MET A 133 -5.07 8.72 9.28
CA MET A 133 -5.41 8.50 7.87
C MET A 133 -5.57 7.02 7.55
N MET A 134 -4.72 6.20 8.18
CA MET A 134 -4.59 4.77 7.93
C MET A 134 -4.26 4.08 9.26
N LYS A 135 -4.97 3.00 9.55
CA LYS A 135 -4.76 2.18 10.75
C LYS A 135 -4.74 0.70 10.34
N ALA A 136 -3.83 -0.07 10.92
CA ALA A 136 -3.87 -1.52 10.76
C ALA A 136 -5.12 -2.09 11.44
N LYS A 137 -5.88 -2.95 10.75
CA LYS A 137 -7.04 -3.63 11.35
C LYS A 137 -6.59 -4.45 12.55
N LEU A 138 -7.41 -4.49 13.61
CA LEU A 138 -7.08 -5.28 14.79
C LEU A 138 -6.95 -6.78 14.42
N ILE A 139 -7.88 -7.28 13.60
CA ILE A 139 -7.91 -8.63 13.03
C ILE A 139 -7.31 -8.62 11.62
N SER A 140 -6.11 -8.05 11.47
CA SER A 140 -5.33 -8.20 10.24
C SER A 140 -4.68 -9.59 10.21
N PRO A 141 -4.60 -10.28 9.05
CA PRO A 141 -3.88 -11.55 8.91
C PRO A 141 -2.49 -11.55 9.57
N HIS A 142 -1.76 -10.44 9.45
CA HIS A 142 -0.44 -10.27 10.06
C HIS A 142 -0.46 -10.20 11.60
N ASN A 143 -1.52 -9.64 12.19
CA ASN A 143 -1.67 -9.59 13.64
C ASN A 143 -2.00 -10.98 14.20
N ILE A 144 -2.91 -11.71 13.54
CA ILE A 144 -3.19 -13.11 13.90
C ILE A 144 -1.93 -13.95 13.79
N LEU A 145 -1.19 -13.79 12.67
CA LEU A 145 0.07 -14.49 12.45
C LEU A 145 1.10 -14.13 13.53
N SER A 146 1.22 -12.85 13.89
CA SER A 146 2.13 -12.39 14.96
C SER A 146 1.83 -13.07 16.29
N VAL A 147 0.55 -13.18 16.68
CA VAL A 147 0.15 -13.85 17.91
C VAL A 147 0.39 -15.36 17.83
N ALA A 148 0.01 -15.99 16.71
CA ALA A 148 0.20 -17.43 16.51
C ALA A 148 1.68 -17.84 16.55
N THR A 149 2.54 -17.06 15.91
CA THR A 149 4.01 -17.29 15.91
C THR A 149 4.64 -17.03 17.26
N THR A 150 4.17 -16.05 18.04
CA THR A 150 4.56 -15.89 19.44
C THR A 150 4.17 -17.10 20.28
N LEU A 151 2.94 -17.61 20.15
CA LEU A 151 2.51 -18.82 20.87
C LEU A 151 3.34 -20.04 20.48
N LEU A 152 3.63 -20.21 19.19
CA LEU A 152 4.49 -21.28 18.70
C LEU A 152 5.92 -21.16 19.26
N THR A 153 6.47 -19.95 19.30
CA THR A 153 7.80 -19.66 19.87
C THR A 153 7.86 -20.01 21.36
N LEU A 154 6.82 -19.65 22.11
CA LEU A 154 6.71 -20.03 23.53
C LEU A 154 6.60 -21.55 23.69
N GLY A 155 5.84 -22.23 22.83
CA GLY A 155 5.75 -23.69 22.82
C GLY A 155 7.11 -24.36 22.59
N LEU A 156 7.88 -23.89 21.60
CA LEU A 156 9.23 -24.38 21.33
C LEU A 156 10.20 -24.10 22.48
N LEU A 157 10.10 -22.93 23.12
CA LEU A 157 10.93 -22.59 24.26
C LEU A 157 10.64 -23.51 25.46
N LEU A 158 9.37 -23.74 25.77
CA LEU A 158 8.98 -24.68 26.83
C LEU A 158 9.46 -26.10 26.51
N TRP A 159 9.32 -26.54 25.26
CA TRP A 159 9.79 -27.85 24.81
C TRP A 159 11.32 -27.98 24.95
N ALA A 160 12.09 -26.95 24.58
CA ALA A 160 13.54 -26.92 24.74
C ALA A 160 13.98 -27.01 26.21
N ILE A 161 13.25 -26.34 27.11
CA ILE A 161 13.51 -26.39 28.56
C ILE A 161 13.23 -27.80 29.10
N ILE A 162 12.16 -28.46 28.65
CA ILE A 162 11.81 -29.83 29.06
C ILE A 162 12.89 -30.84 28.61
N ILE A 163 13.49 -30.63 27.44
CA ILE A 163 14.58 -31.46 26.90
C ILE A 163 15.95 -31.08 27.51
N GLU A 164 16.00 -30.01 28.30
CA GLU A 164 17.23 -29.47 28.92
C GLU A 164 18.31 -29.05 27.90
N ASP A 165 17.90 -28.66 26.68
CA ASP A 165 18.79 -28.23 25.60
C ASP A 165 19.20 -26.76 25.77
N GLY A 166 20.40 -26.53 26.31
CA GLY A 166 20.97 -25.19 26.53
C GLY A 166 21.16 -24.37 25.25
N PRO A 167 21.83 -24.89 24.22
CA PRO A 167 21.99 -24.19 22.94
C PRO A 167 20.65 -23.81 22.26
N ALA A 168 19.65 -24.70 22.24
CA ALA A 168 18.35 -24.38 21.65
C ALA A 168 17.61 -23.29 22.43
N THR A 169 17.61 -23.40 23.76
CA THR A 169 16.94 -22.43 24.65
C THR A 169 17.53 -21.03 24.47
N THR A 170 18.86 -20.92 24.48
CA THR A 170 19.56 -19.65 24.27
C THR A 170 19.34 -19.10 22.86
N ALA A 171 19.37 -19.95 21.83
CA ALA A 171 19.10 -19.55 20.45
C ALA A 171 17.68 -18.98 20.27
N ILE A 172 16.65 -19.64 20.79
CA ILE A 172 15.25 -19.19 20.69
C ILE A 172 15.07 -17.82 21.35
N VAL A 173 15.64 -17.61 22.54
CA VAL A 173 15.57 -16.32 23.25
C VAL A 173 16.30 -15.21 22.46
N LEU A 174 17.48 -15.50 21.92
CA LEU A 174 18.22 -14.53 21.12
C LEU A 174 17.51 -14.20 19.79
N LEU A 175 16.94 -15.19 19.11
CA LEU A 175 16.14 -14.98 17.90
C LEU A 175 14.92 -14.11 18.18
N ALA A 176 14.15 -14.42 19.24
CA ALA A 176 12.94 -13.68 19.58
C ALA A 176 13.24 -12.25 20.06
N SER A 177 14.40 -12.02 20.70
CA SER A 177 14.86 -10.67 21.04
C SER A 177 15.33 -9.90 19.81
N ALA A 178 16.07 -10.54 18.89
CA ALA A 178 16.49 -9.92 17.63
C ALA A 178 15.29 -9.47 16.78
N THR A 179 14.25 -10.31 16.63
CA THR A 179 13.04 -9.91 15.89
C THR A 179 12.34 -8.72 16.52
N THR A 180 12.28 -8.67 17.87
CA THR A 180 11.69 -7.55 18.60
C THR A 180 12.47 -6.26 18.33
N ILE A 181 13.80 -6.31 18.34
CA ILE A 181 14.67 -5.18 18.02
C ILE A 181 14.43 -4.71 16.58
N PHE A 182 14.39 -5.63 15.61
CA PHE A 182 14.14 -5.28 14.20
C PHE A 182 12.76 -4.68 13.97
N CYS A 183 11.72 -5.23 14.61
CA CYS A 183 10.37 -4.69 14.59
C CYS A 183 10.32 -3.30 15.22
N ALA A 184 10.99 -3.09 16.36
CA ALA A 184 11.03 -1.78 17.02
C ALA A 184 11.73 -0.72 16.16
N ALA A 185 12.83 -1.07 15.50
CA ALA A 185 13.51 -0.18 14.56
C ALA A 185 12.67 0.13 13.32
N SER A 186 11.83 -0.82 12.90
CA SER A 186 11.02 -0.70 11.68
C SER A 186 9.60 -0.19 11.92
N LEU A 187 9.18 -0.03 13.19
CA LEU A 187 7.83 0.36 13.57
C LEU A 187 7.54 1.77 13.06
N TRP A 188 6.47 1.89 12.28
CA TRP A 188 6.07 3.15 11.67
C TRP A 188 4.63 3.50 11.98
N SER A 189 4.35 4.79 11.92
CA SER A 189 3.03 5.38 12.01
C SER A 189 2.90 6.45 10.92
N PRO A 190 1.76 6.56 10.24
CA PRO A 190 1.54 7.62 9.26
C PRO A 190 1.55 8.97 9.98
N SER A 191 2.22 9.98 9.40
CA SER A 191 2.16 11.33 9.94
C SER A 191 0.74 11.86 9.84
N ALA A 192 0.21 12.43 10.93
CA ALA A 192 -1.08 13.10 10.87
C ALA A 192 -0.91 14.41 10.11
N GLY A 193 -1.44 14.48 8.88
CA GLY A 193 -1.41 15.70 8.08
C GLY A 193 -2.01 16.91 8.83
N PRO A 194 -1.53 18.13 8.55
CA PRO A 194 -1.98 19.35 9.23
C PRO A 194 -3.49 19.58 9.01
N ARG A 195 -4.24 19.85 10.10
CA ARG A 195 -5.67 20.22 10.01
C ARG A 195 -5.83 21.51 9.20
N SER A 196 -6.77 21.49 8.26
CA SER A 196 -7.25 22.71 7.60
C SER A 196 -8.08 23.56 8.56
N ARG A 197 -7.91 24.88 8.47
CA ARG A 197 -8.75 25.86 9.18
C ARG A 197 -9.94 26.18 8.29
N PHE A 198 -11.14 25.98 8.84
CA PHE A 198 -12.44 26.26 8.21
C PHE A 198 -12.40 27.40 7.19
N SER A 199 -12.46 27.05 5.92
CA SER A 199 -12.79 27.92 4.81
C SER A 199 -13.55 27.12 3.76
N PHE A 200 -14.22 27.82 2.84
CA PHE A 200 -14.83 27.18 1.68
C PHE A 200 -13.74 26.46 0.87
N VAL A 201 -13.81 25.12 0.83
CA VAL A 201 -12.85 24.29 0.12
C VAL A 201 -13.32 24.13 -1.32
N PRO A 202 -12.52 24.54 -2.33
CA PRO A 202 -12.88 24.33 -3.72
C PRO A 202 -12.87 22.83 -4.09
N PRO A 203 -13.52 22.46 -5.21
CA PRO A 203 -13.41 21.10 -5.74
C PRO A 203 -11.96 20.80 -6.13
N GLY A 204 -11.49 19.61 -5.74
CA GLY A 204 -10.11 19.14 -5.91
C GLY A 204 -10.05 17.82 -6.67
N ASP A 205 -10.88 17.66 -7.70
CA ASP A 205 -10.93 16.42 -8.48
C ASP A 205 -9.54 16.02 -9.00
N VAL A 206 -9.24 14.72 -8.97
CA VAL A 206 -7.96 14.15 -9.41
C VAL A 206 -8.20 13.10 -10.47
N VAL A 207 -7.38 13.09 -11.52
CA VAL A 207 -7.35 12.02 -12.51
C VAL A 207 -6.05 11.26 -12.40
N ILE A 208 -6.17 9.94 -12.31
CA ILE A 208 -5.05 9.00 -12.28
C ILE A 208 -5.07 8.23 -13.58
N ARG A 209 -3.97 8.30 -14.32
CA ARG A 209 -3.73 7.57 -15.57
C ARG A 209 -2.70 6.47 -15.35
N THR A 210 -3.05 5.28 -15.78
CA THR A 210 -2.16 4.10 -15.76
C THR A 210 -1.37 3.98 -17.07
N LYS A 211 -0.36 3.11 -17.08
CA LYS A 211 0.38 2.75 -18.30
C LYS A 211 -0.47 1.93 -19.28
N GLU A 212 -1.50 1.24 -18.78
CA GLU A 212 -2.42 0.42 -19.56
C GLU A 212 -3.54 1.25 -20.24
N GLY A 213 -3.48 2.58 -20.14
CA GLY A 213 -4.48 3.46 -20.76
C GLY A 213 -5.82 3.48 -20.04
N SER A 214 -5.87 3.02 -18.79
CA SER A 214 -7.03 3.14 -17.92
C SER A 214 -7.00 4.44 -17.11
N PHE A 215 -8.20 4.96 -16.81
CA PHE A 215 -8.40 6.22 -16.11
C PHE A 215 -9.22 6.00 -14.84
N LEU A 216 -8.72 6.54 -13.74
CA LEU A 216 -9.44 6.60 -12.48
C LEU A 216 -9.66 8.07 -12.11
N ILE A 217 -10.93 8.48 -12.11
CA ILE A 217 -11.36 9.83 -11.76
C ILE A 217 -11.81 9.81 -10.31
N VAL A 218 -11.22 10.67 -9.50
CA VAL A 218 -11.52 10.81 -8.08
C VAL A 218 -12.17 12.16 -7.85
N LYS A 219 -13.46 12.14 -7.55
CA LYS A 219 -14.26 13.30 -7.18
C LYS A 219 -14.05 13.58 -5.69
N CYS A 220 -13.34 14.66 -5.37
CA CYS A 220 -13.03 15.00 -3.98
C CYS A 220 -12.81 16.50 -3.80
N ASN A 221 -12.76 16.95 -2.54
CA ASN A 221 -12.42 18.34 -2.21
C ASN A 221 -10.90 18.55 -2.24
N GLU A 222 -10.45 19.79 -2.42
CA GLU A 222 -9.01 20.12 -2.48
C GLU A 222 -8.21 19.71 -1.24
N GLU A 223 -8.85 19.62 -0.07
CA GLU A 223 -8.21 19.09 1.13
C GLU A 223 -7.88 17.60 1.01
N VAL A 224 -8.83 16.79 0.54
CA VAL A 224 -8.65 15.36 0.34
C VAL A 224 -7.61 15.12 -0.76
N SER A 225 -7.67 15.91 -1.84
CA SER A 225 -6.74 15.79 -2.96
C SER A 225 -5.29 16.02 -2.51
N ARG A 226 -5.09 17.07 -1.70
CA ARG A 226 -3.79 17.46 -1.17
C ARG A 226 -3.28 16.52 -0.08
N GLU A 227 -4.14 15.93 0.74
CA GLU A 227 -3.71 14.98 1.77
C GLU A 227 -3.35 13.62 1.17
N LEU A 228 -4.18 13.11 0.24
CA LEU A 228 -4.08 11.74 -0.24
C LEU A 228 -3.13 11.59 -1.44
N TYR A 229 -3.17 12.54 -2.39
CA TYR A 229 -2.48 12.42 -3.68
C TYR A 229 -1.28 13.35 -3.85
N PHE A 230 -1.38 14.60 -3.37
CA PHE A 230 -0.30 15.59 -3.50
C PHE A 230 0.46 15.85 -2.18
N GLY A 231 0.16 15.06 -1.15
CA GLY A 231 0.70 15.21 0.18
C GLY A 231 2.12 14.68 0.28
N THR A 232 2.83 15.11 1.34
CA THR A 232 4.11 14.50 1.69
C THR A 232 3.85 13.19 2.45
N ASP A 233 4.32 12.07 1.91
CA ASP A 233 4.25 10.74 2.54
C ASP A 233 5.28 10.58 3.68
N GLU A 234 5.34 11.54 4.59
CA GLU A 234 6.27 11.48 5.72
C GLU A 234 5.86 10.38 6.71
N LEU A 235 6.78 9.45 6.94
CA LEU A 235 6.62 8.40 7.93
C LEU A 235 7.21 8.82 9.27
N ARG A 236 6.42 8.68 10.33
CA ARG A 236 6.92 8.80 11.71
C ARG A 236 7.31 7.42 12.22
N GLN A 237 8.60 7.20 12.38
CA GLN A 237 9.14 5.99 12.97
C GLN A 237 9.24 6.09 14.49
N ALA A 238 9.10 4.95 15.18
CA ALA A 238 9.18 4.89 16.64
C ALA A 238 10.60 5.19 17.16
N ILE A 239 11.62 4.66 16.48
CA ILE A 239 13.03 4.87 16.83
C ILE A 239 13.66 5.79 15.79
N THR A 240 13.94 7.03 16.18
CA THR A 240 14.60 8.04 15.32
C THR A 240 16.09 8.13 15.61
N THR A 241 16.46 8.18 16.88
CA THR A 241 17.86 8.23 17.35
C THR A 241 18.37 6.81 17.59
N GLY A 242 19.51 6.46 17.00
CA GLY A 242 20.13 5.15 17.21
C GLY A 242 19.61 4.01 16.32
N PHE A 243 18.84 4.31 15.26
CA PHE A 243 18.34 3.30 14.31
C PHE A 243 19.44 2.34 13.82
N GLY A 244 20.58 2.89 13.36
CA GLY A 244 21.71 2.08 12.88
C GLY A 244 22.34 1.20 13.96
N LEU A 245 22.35 1.66 15.22
CA LEU A 245 22.85 0.88 16.35
C LEU A 245 21.90 -0.28 16.68
N CYS A 246 20.59 -0.04 16.72
CA CYS A 246 19.59 -1.10 16.93
C CYS A 246 19.66 -2.17 15.83
N VAL A 247 19.76 -1.75 14.58
CA VAL A 247 19.94 -2.66 13.44
C VAL A 247 21.24 -3.45 13.58
N GLY A 248 22.36 -2.80 13.86
CA GLY A 248 23.65 -3.45 14.03
C GLY A 248 23.66 -4.49 15.17
N ILE A 249 23.15 -4.12 16.35
CA ILE A 249 23.02 -5.01 17.50
C ILE A 249 22.11 -6.19 17.14
N GLY A 250 20.95 -5.93 16.54
CA GLY A 250 20.01 -6.97 16.14
C GLY A 250 20.64 -7.99 15.19
N THR A 251 21.42 -7.54 14.19
CA THR A 251 22.11 -8.42 13.24
C THR A 251 23.14 -9.32 13.92
N VAL A 252 23.95 -8.76 14.82
CA VAL A 252 24.95 -9.55 15.56
C VAL A 252 24.28 -10.58 16.46
N VAL A 253 23.23 -10.19 17.18
CA VAL A 253 22.44 -11.11 18.02
C VAL A 253 21.82 -12.23 17.17
N PHE A 254 21.27 -11.87 16.01
CA PHE A 254 20.69 -12.84 15.06
C PHE A 254 21.75 -13.85 14.56
N MET A 255 22.92 -13.39 14.13
CA MET A 255 24.00 -14.27 13.66
C MET A 255 24.46 -15.25 14.74
N VAL A 256 24.67 -14.76 15.98
CA VAL A 256 25.04 -15.62 17.12
C VAL A 256 23.95 -16.66 17.40
N ALA A 257 22.67 -16.25 17.33
CA ALA A 257 21.55 -17.14 17.58
C ALA A 257 21.45 -18.26 16.53
N VAL A 258 21.69 -17.96 15.26
CA VAL A 258 21.71 -18.97 14.17
C VAL A 258 22.83 -19.99 14.37
N ILE A 259 24.02 -19.53 14.80
CA ILE A 259 25.16 -20.44 15.09
C ILE A 259 24.84 -21.35 16.28
N LEU A 260 24.23 -20.83 17.35
CA LEU A 260 23.81 -21.63 18.50
C LEU A 260 22.73 -22.64 18.13
N MET A 261 21.79 -22.23 17.27
CA MET A 261 20.74 -23.08 16.75
C MET A 261 21.29 -24.30 15.99
N GLY A 262 22.30 -24.10 15.13
CA GLY A 262 22.98 -25.20 14.43
C GLY A 262 23.77 -26.15 15.35
N ASN A 263 23.98 -25.76 16.61
CA ASN A 263 24.64 -26.58 17.62
C ASN A 263 23.71 -27.26 18.62
N SER A 264 22.39 -27.06 18.50
CA SER A 264 21.38 -27.73 19.33
C SER A 264 21.27 -29.24 19.08
N SER A 265 20.54 -29.93 19.94
CA SER A 265 20.22 -31.35 19.80
C SER A 265 19.44 -31.63 18.53
N TRP A 266 19.55 -32.84 17.99
CA TRP A 266 18.86 -33.23 16.75
C TRP A 266 17.33 -33.08 16.86
N THR A 267 16.76 -33.37 18.02
CA THR A 267 15.31 -33.25 18.28
C THR A 267 14.85 -31.79 18.15
N MET A 268 15.60 -30.85 18.74
CA MET A 268 15.31 -29.42 18.63
C MET A 268 15.59 -28.87 17.23
N GLN A 269 16.66 -29.33 16.57
CA GLN A 269 16.95 -29.00 15.18
C GLN A 269 15.79 -29.39 14.26
N ALA A 270 15.29 -30.62 14.35
CA ALA A 270 14.17 -31.09 13.54
C ALA A 270 12.89 -30.27 13.82
N ALA A 271 12.57 -30.01 15.09
CA ALA A 271 11.40 -29.21 15.47
C ALA A 271 11.46 -27.77 14.93
N LEU A 272 12.64 -27.14 15.01
CA LEU A 272 12.88 -25.80 14.47
C LEU A 272 12.83 -25.79 12.94
N ALA A 273 13.41 -26.77 12.26
CA ALA A 273 13.35 -26.87 10.80
C ALA A 273 11.91 -26.99 10.28
N VAL A 274 11.10 -27.88 10.88
CA VAL A 274 9.68 -28.04 10.53
C VAL A 274 8.92 -26.75 10.80
N THR A 275 9.20 -26.08 11.93
CA THR A 275 8.60 -24.80 12.26
C THR A 275 8.93 -23.75 11.20
N TYR A 276 10.20 -23.55 10.85
CA TYR A 276 10.60 -22.54 9.86
C TYR A 276 10.00 -22.82 8.47
N LEU A 277 9.91 -24.09 8.08
CA LEU A 277 9.25 -24.48 6.83
C LEU A 277 7.76 -24.11 6.86
N LEU A 278 7.06 -24.43 7.96
CA LEU A 278 5.65 -24.07 8.13
C LEU A 278 5.47 -22.54 8.15
N LEU A 279 6.31 -21.82 8.88
CA LEU A 279 6.27 -20.37 8.93
C LEU A 279 6.47 -19.78 7.54
N ASN A 280 7.48 -20.22 6.78
CA ASN A 280 7.70 -19.72 5.43
C ASN A 280 6.47 -19.96 4.52
N ALA A 281 5.84 -21.14 4.62
CA ALA A 281 4.61 -21.44 3.87
C ALA A 281 3.43 -20.54 4.28
N VAL A 282 3.24 -20.28 5.58
CA VAL A 282 2.16 -19.42 6.07
C VAL A 282 2.42 -17.95 5.72
N TYR A 283 3.65 -17.47 5.83
CA TYR A 283 4.02 -16.11 5.42
C TYR A 283 3.83 -15.91 3.92
N TRP A 284 4.20 -16.90 3.10
CA TRP A 284 3.91 -16.89 1.67
C TRP A 284 2.40 -16.82 1.39
N PHE A 285 1.58 -17.60 2.11
CA PHE A 285 0.13 -17.54 1.96
C PHE A 285 -0.44 -16.17 2.34
N VAL A 286 0.04 -15.57 3.43
CA VAL A 286 -0.37 -14.22 3.84
C VAL A 286 0.05 -13.16 2.81
N ALA A 287 1.21 -13.31 2.17
CA ALA A 287 1.66 -12.43 1.09
C ALA A 287 0.76 -12.50 -0.16
N LEU A 288 0.00 -13.58 -0.36
CA LEU A 288 -0.98 -13.68 -1.45
C LEU A 288 -2.30 -12.99 -1.16
N LEU A 289 -2.59 -12.65 0.11
CA LEU A 289 -3.84 -11.99 0.46
C LEU A 289 -3.85 -10.55 -0.07
N PRO A 290 -5.02 -10.06 -0.54
CA PRO A 290 -5.11 -8.71 -1.07
C PRO A 290 -4.83 -7.69 0.04
N SER A 291 -4.03 -6.68 -0.30
CA SER A 291 -3.51 -5.71 0.66
C SER A 291 -4.61 -4.87 1.34
N THR A 292 -5.79 -4.76 0.70
CA THR A 292 -7.00 -4.12 1.22
C THR A 292 -7.52 -4.77 2.51
N THR A 293 -7.16 -6.02 2.79
CA THR A 293 -7.58 -6.75 4.00
C THR A 293 -6.93 -6.18 5.25
N HIS A 294 -5.74 -5.60 5.15
CA HIS A 294 -4.91 -5.22 6.29
C HIS A 294 -5.26 -3.86 6.91
N TRP A 295 -5.97 -3.01 6.18
CA TRP A 295 -6.06 -1.58 6.48
C TRP A 295 -7.49 -1.10 6.70
N GLU A 296 -7.63 -0.23 7.68
CA GLU A 296 -8.82 0.59 7.94
C GLU A 296 -8.46 2.06 7.70
N PHE A 297 -9.35 2.78 7.02
CA PHE A 297 -9.22 4.20 6.71
C PHE A 297 -10.33 4.98 7.41
N PRO A 298 -10.23 5.22 8.73
CA PRO A 298 -11.34 5.78 9.50
C PRO A 298 -11.66 7.23 9.13
N ARG A 299 -10.73 7.95 8.49
CA ARG A 299 -10.89 9.35 8.07
C ARG A 299 -11.68 9.52 6.77
N TYR A 300 -11.71 8.50 5.91
CA TYR A 300 -12.23 8.62 4.55
C TYR A 300 -13.43 7.70 4.33
N GLU A 301 -14.39 8.19 3.57
CA GLU A 301 -15.48 7.41 3.00
C GLU A 301 -15.41 7.54 1.49
N TRP A 302 -15.63 6.43 0.79
CA TRP A 302 -15.63 6.42 -0.66
C TRP A 302 -16.70 5.52 -1.22
N GLU A 303 -17.25 5.97 -2.35
CA GLU A 303 -18.30 5.29 -3.08
C GLU A 303 -17.92 5.22 -4.55
N ASP A 304 -18.19 4.08 -5.18
CA ASP A 304 -18.05 3.91 -6.62
C ASP A 304 -19.30 4.50 -7.31
N ILE A 305 -19.12 5.67 -7.91
CA ILE A 305 -20.14 6.41 -8.65
C ILE A 305 -19.94 6.26 -10.16
N THR A 306 -19.22 5.22 -10.60
CA THR A 306 -18.97 4.97 -12.03
C THR A 306 -20.30 4.86 -12.76
N PRO A 307 -20.56 5.75 -13.74
CA PRO A 307 -21.76 5.69 -14.56
C PRO A 307 -21.91 4.35 -15.28
N GLU A 308 -23.13 3.87 -15.48
CA GLU A 308 -23.39 2.57 -16.11
C GLU A 308 -22.77 2.46 -17.51
N ASP A 309 -22.73 3.56 -18.26
CA ASP A 309 -22.14 3.61 -19.60
C ASP A 309 -20.60 3.58 -19.63
N ALA A 310 -19.94 3.92 -18.51
CA ALA A 310 -18.50 3.86 -18.35
C ALA A 310 -18.04 2.57 -17.65
N ARG A 311 -18.95 1.86 -16.97
CA ARG A 311 -18.62 0.66 -16.18
C ARG A 311 -18.11 -0.50 -17.02
N ASP A 312 -18.58 -0.63 -18.25
CA ASP A 312 -18.13 -1.65 -19.21
C ASP A 312 -17.22 -1.06 -20.31
N ALA A 313 -16.51 0.04 -20.02
CA ALA A 313 -15.61 0.68 -20.98
C ALA A 313 -14.50 -0.26 -21.50
N GLU A 314 -14.08 -1.25 -20.69
CA GLU A 314 -13.11 -2.26 -21.11
C GLU A 314 -13.68 -3.31 -22.07
N LYS A 315 -15.00 -3.42 -22.20
CA LYS A 315 -15.67 -4.43 -23.04
C LYS A 315 -16.09 -3.85 -24.39
N VAL A 316 -16.39 -4.77 -25.30
CA VAL A 316 -17.06 -4.43 -26.54
C VAL A 316 -18.52 -4.09 -26.22
N THR A 317 -18.86 -2.80 -26.30
CA THR A 317 -20.20 -2.31 -25.99
C THR A 317 -21.14 -2.42 -27.20
N ASP A 318 -20.58 -2.34 -28.40
CA ASP A 318 -21.32 -2.45 -29.64
C ASP A 318 -20.49 -3.22 -30.67
N GLN A 319 -20.98 -4.36 -31.13
CA GLN A 319 -20.30 -5.18 -32.14
C GLN A 319 -20.47 -4.62 -33.55
N GLU A 320 -21.51 -3.83 -33.79
CA GLU A 320 -21.79 -3.23 -35.10
C GLU A 320 -20.91 -1.99 -35.32
N ASN A 321 -20.64 -1.23 -34.26
CA ASN A 321 -19.73 -0.09 -34.32
C ASN A 321 -18.28 -0.48 -34.03
N GLN A 322 -17.55 -0.93 -35.06
CA GLN A 322 -16.15 -1.32 -34.92
C GLN A 322 -15.20 -0.22 -34.39
N ARG A 323 -15.60 1.05 -34.46
CA ARG A 323 -14.75 2.18 -34.07
C ARG A 323 -14.98 2.65 -32.64
N GLU A 324 -16.23 2.82 -32.23
CA GLU A 324 -16.60 3.27 -30.87
C GLU A 324 -16.95 2.11 -29.94
N GLY A 325 -17.39 0.99 -30.49
CA GLY A 325 -17.81 -0.18 -29.73
C GLY A 325 -16.65 -0.96 -29.12
N TYR A 326 -15.43 -0.79 -29.62
CA TYR A 326 -14.23 -1.48 -29.13
C TYR A 326 -13.47 -0.64 -28.09
N PRO A 327 -12.82 -1.27 -27.10
CA PRO A 327 -12.02 -0.57 -26.10
C PRO A 327 -10.82 0.09 -26.77
N SER A 328 -10.66 1.39 -26.56
CA SER A 328 -9.53 2.15 -27.07
C SER A 328 -9.12 3.26 -26.10
N PHE A 329 -7.86 3.68 -26.19
CA PHE A 329 -7.36 4.79 -25.38
C PHE A 329 -8.17 6.07 -25.59
N THR A 330 -8.48 6.41 -26.84
CA THR A 330 -9.25 7.63 -27.18
C THR A 330 -10.67 7.57 -26.61
N ARG A 331 -11.32 6.40 -26.63
CA ARG A 331 -12.63 6.18 -26.02
C ARG A 331 -12.59 6.37 -24.50
N SER A 332 -11.60 5.77 -23.85
CA SER A 332 -11.40 5.87 -22.40
C SER A 332 -11.08 7.31 -21.97
N LEU A 333 -10.26 8.00 -22.77
CA LEU A 333 -9.93 9.41 -22.57
C LEU A 333 -11.17 10.30 -22.72
N TRP A 334 -12.03 10.02 -23.70
CA TRP A 334 -13.30 10.72 -23.86
C TRP A 334 -14.19 10.56 -22.64
N PHE A 335 -14.36 9.34 -22.13
CA PHE A 335 -15.12 9.10 -20.89
C PHE A 335 -14.51 9.86 -19.70
N ALA A 336 -13.19 9.85 -19.55
CA ALA A 336 -12.54 10.64 -18.49
C ALA A 336 -12.82 12.15 -18.63
N ILE A 337 -12.67 12.72 -19.83
CA ILE A 337 -12.94 14.15 -20.11
C ILE A 337 -14.40 14.49 -19.82
N ARG A 338 -15.33 13.62 -20.18
CA ARG A 338 -16.77 13.78 -19.94
C ARG A 338 -17.09 13.88 -18.46
N GLU A 339 -16.48 13.04 -17.63
CA GLU A 339 -16.69 13.05 -16.18
C GLU A 339 -15.97 14.24 -15.50
N THR A 340 -14.84 14.70 -16.03
CA THR A 340 -14.12 15.88 -15.49
C THR A 340 -14.64 17.22 -16.01
N LYS A 341 -15.33 17.25 -17.16
CA LYS A 341 -15.81 18.45 -17.88
C LYS A 341 -14.73 19.51 -18.16
N ARG A 342 -13.47 19.07 -18.23
CA ARG A 342 -12.27 19.89 -18.39
C ARG A 342 -11.23 19.08 -19.13
N THR A 343 -10.43 19.73 -19.98
CA THR A 343 -9.35 19.06 -20.73
C THR A 343 -7.95 19.51 -20.33
N GLY A 344 -7.80 20.57 -19.54
CA GLY A 344 -6.48 21.10 -19.15
C GLY A 344 -5.57 20.09 -18.45
N TRP A 345 -6.12 19.10 -17.76
CA TRP A 345 -5.35 18.01 -17.15
C TRP A 345 -4.78 17.02 -18.19
N VAL A 346 -5.41 16.88 -19.35
CA VAL A 346 -5.01 15.93 -20.40
C VAL A 346 -3.65 16.32 -20.95
N SER A 347 -3.46 17.59 -21.31
CA SER A 347 -2.18 18.13 -21.77
C SER A 347 -1.09 18.01 -20.69
N ARG A 348 -1.43 18.34 -19.43
CA ARG A 348 -0.47 18.27 -18.30
C ARG A 348 -0.06 16.84 -17.94
N SER A 349 -0.94 15.86 -18.15
CA SER A 349 -0.67 14.43 -17.89
C SER A 349 0.16 13.75 -18.98
N GLY A 350 0.39 14.43 -20.11
CA GLY A 350 0.96 13.83 -21.31
C GLY A 350 0.09 12.71 -21.89
N ALA A 351 -1.23 12.78 -21.69
CA ALA A 351 -2.17 11.79 -22.21
C ALA A 351 -2.47 12.00 -23.70
N ALA A 352 -2.29 13.22 -24.22
CA ALA A 352 -2.42 13.53 -25.65
C ALA A 352 -1.16 14.28 -26.14
N PRO A 353 -0.72 14.05 -27.40
CA PRO A 353 0.34 14.83 -28.02
C PRO A 353 -0.01 16.32 -28.10
N GLU A 354 1.00 17.19 -28.00
CA GLU A 354 0.85 18.65 -28.13
C GLU A 354 0.76 19.12 -29.58
N THR A 355 0.04 18.39 -30.45
CA THR A 355 -0.18 18.80 -31.85
C THR A 355 -1.45 19.62 -31.98
N ASP A 356 -1.52 20.49 -33.00
CA ASP A 356 -2.69 21.35 -33.21
C ASP A 356 -3.96 20.54 -33.51
N SER A 357 -3.84 19.40 -34.20
CA SER A 357 -4.94 18.45 -34.40
C SER A 357 -5.54 17.95 -33.07
N TRP A 358 -4.68 17.65 -32.08
CA TRP A 358 -5.14 17.20 -30.77
C TRP A 358 -5.73 18.34 -29.94
N LYS A 359 -5.22 19.58 -30.07
CA LYS A 359 -5.83 20.76 -29.44
C LYS A 359 -7.26 20.96 -29.94
N VAL A 360 -7.49 20.91 -31.26
CA VAL A 360 -8.83 21.01 -31.85
C VAL A 360 -9.76 19.91 -31.32
N TRP A 361 -9.27 18.66 -31.28
CA TRP A 361 -10.06 17.54 -30.74
C TRP A 361 -10.41 17.74 -29.25
N LEU A 362 -9.46 18.20 -28.43
CA LEU A 362 -9.68 18.46 -27.01
C LEU A 362 -10.68 19.61 -26.79
N GLU A 363 -10.62 20.68 -27.58
CA GLU A 363 -11.59 21.77 -27.51
C GLU A 363 -13.01 21.32 -27.90
N GLU A 364 -13.15 20.46 -28.91
CA GLU A 364 -14.43 19.84 -29.27
C GLU A 364 -14.91 18.89 -28.17
N ALA A 365 -14.01 18.11 -27.57
CA ALA A 365 -14.32 17.22 -26.45
C ALA A 365 -14.81 18.01 -25.22
N GLU A 366 -14.14 19.11 -24.85
CA GLU A 366 -14.56 19.93 -23.71
C GLU A 366 -15.95 20.51 -23.94
N ARG A 367 -16.23 21.03 -25.15
CA ARG A 367 -17.54 21.55 -25.51
C ARG A 367 -18.63 20.49 -25.39
N ASN A 368 -18.40 19.29 -25.92
CA ASN A 368 -19.37 18.18 -25.84
C ASN A 368 -19.57 17.70 -24.39
N ALA A 369 -18.50 17.64 -23.60
CA ALA A 369 -18.56 17.25 -22.19
C ALA A 369 -19.36 18.26 -21.35
N VAL A 370 -19.15 19.56 -21.57
CA VAL A 370 -19.90 20.63 -20.89
C VAL A 370 -21.38 20.61 -21.30
N ASN A 371 -21.67 20.36 -22.58
CA ASN A 371 -23.03 20.24 -23.10
C ASN A 371 -23.74 18.93 -22.69
N GLY A 372 -23.04 18.00 -22.03
CA GLY A 372 -23.61 16.72 -21.60
C GLY A 372 -23.89 15.74 -22.75
N ASN A 373 -23.28 15.93 -23.92
CA ASN A 373 -23.48 15.06 -25.07
C ASN A 373 -22.74 13.73 -24.87
N ARG A 374 -23.45 12.69 -24.42
CA ARG A 374 -22.84 11.37 -24.15
C ARG A 374 -22.57 10.53 -25.40
N SER A 375 -23.31 10.77 -26.49
CA SER A 375 -23.25 10.00 -27.73
C SER A 375 -22.31 10.60 -28.78
N TRP A 376 -21.33 11.40 -28.37
CA TRP A 376 -20.36 11.97 -29.30
C TRP A 376 -19.35 10.90 -29.73
N ASN A 377 -19.21 10.70 -31.04
CA ASN A 377 -18.28 9.74 -31.64
C ASN A 377 -16.83 10.27 -31.59
N ALA A 378 -16.21 10.15 -30.43
CA ALA A 378 -14.90 10.74 -30.13
C ALA A 378 -13.75 10.10 -30.93
N VAL A 379 -13.79 8.78 -31.15
CA VAL A 379 -12.77 8.02 -31.90
C VAL A 379 -12.88 8.33 -33.39
N GLU A 380 -14.10 8.34 -33.93
CA GLU A 380 -14.33 8.68 -35.34
C GLU A 380 -13.89 10.12 -35.63
N ARG A 381 -14.27 11.06 -34.77
CA ARG A 381 -13.93 12.47 -34.95
C ARG A 381 -12.42 12.70 -34.91
N LYS A 382 -11.69 12.01 -34.03
CA LYS A 382 -10.22 12.05 -34.01
C LYS A 382 -9.64 11.62 -35.36
N ASN A 383 -10.14 10.53 -35.93
CA ASN A 383 -9.64 10.02 -37.21
C ASN A 383 -9.91 11.00 -38.35
N GLN A 384 -11.06 11.68 -38.36
CA GLN A 384 -11.36 12.72 -39.34
C GLN A 384 -10.35 13.88 -39.27
N ILE A 385 -10.11 14.42 -38.07
CA ILE A 385 -9.19 15.56 -37.88
C ILE A 385 -7.77 15.18 -38.29
N LEU A 386 -7.30 13.99 -37.92
CA LEU A 386 -5.97 13.51 -38.30
C LEU A 386 -5.83 13.25 -39.81
N ASN A 387 -6.90 12.80 -40.47
CA ASN A 387 -6.90 12.61 -41.92
C ASN A 387 -6.90 13.94 -42.67
N SER A 388 -7.69 14.92 -42.21
CA SER A 388 -7.67 16.28 -42.78
C SER A 388 -6.29 16.93 -42.63
N ALA A 389 -5.68 16.83 -41.45
CA ALA A 389 -4.33 17.36 -41.22
C ALA A 389 -3.23 16.68 -42.05
N ARG A 390 -3.44 15.44 -42.51
CA ARG A 390 -2.53 14.76 -43.44
C ARG A 390 -2.75 15.17 -44.89
N GLY A 391 -3.99 15.44 -45.29
CA GLY A 391 -4.34 15.88 -46.64
C GLY A 391 -3.87 17.29 -46.98
N ASP A 392 -3.62 18.14 -45.98
CA ASP A 392 -3.07 19.50 -46.17
C ASP A 392 -1.52 19.53 -46.34
N VAL A 393 -0.85 18.37 -46.26
CA VAL A 393 0.62 18.23 -46.35
C VAL A 393 1.07 17.60 -47.69
N GLU A 394 0.13 17.14 -48.52
CA GLU A 394 0.34 16.79 -49.94
C GLU A 394 0.03 17.98 -50.84
#